data_AF-A0A836ZTT9-F1
#
_entry.id   AF-A0A836ZTT9-F1
#
_cell.length_a   1.000
_cell.length_b   1.000
_cell.length_c   1.000
_cell.angle_alpha   90.00
_cell.angle_beta   90.00
_cell.angle_gamma   90.00
#
_symmetry.space_group_name_H-M   'P 1'
#
loop_
_entity.id
_entity.type
_entity.pdbx_description
1 polymer ?
#
loop_
_entity_poly.entity_id
_entity_poly.type
_entity_poly.pdbx_seq_one_letter_code
_entity_poly.pdbx_strand_id
1 'polypeptide(L)' 'VIGLTVVDAYGQWLFRGAKEPNRLGTKVLVILHEDTPQRRNDIEAIRLAWKQATGHQSVLWSRQAVEVSF' A
#
# COMPACT_ATOMS: atom_id res chain seq x y z
N VAL A 1 -12.20 6.07 -13.85
CA VAL A 1 -11.94 7.10 -12.80
C VAL A 1 -10.82 6.58 -11.91
N ILE A 2 -9.78 7.37 -11.65
CA ILE A 2 -8.74 7.01 -10.67
C ILE A 2 -9.03 7.85 -9.43
N GLY A 3 -9.60 7.21 -8.40
CA GLY A 3 -9.77 7.82 -7.09
C GLY A 3 -8.56 7.48 -6.22
N LEU A 4 -8.02 8.48 -5.52
CA LEU A 4 -6.93 8.31 -4.56
C LEU A 4 -7.38 8.83 -3.19
N THR A 5 -7.16 8.04 -2.15
CA THR A 5 -7.35 8.48 -0.76
C THR A 5 -6.13 8.07 0.06
N VAL A 6 -5.65 8.98 0.91
CA VAL A 6 -4.58 8.70 1.88
C VAL A 6 -5.20 8.66 3.26
N VAL A 7 -4.94 7.60 4.01
CA VAL A 7 -5.44 7.42 5.37
C VAL A 7 -4.26 7.32 6.33
N ASP A 8 -4.38 8.00 7.47
CA ASP A 8 -3.47 7.83 8.59
C ASP A 8 -3.84 6.55 9.34
N ALA A 9 -2.89 5.63 9.44
CA ALA A 9 -3.06 4.36 10.10
C ALA A 9 -2.06 4.20 11.23
N TYR A 10 -2.47 3.45 12.25
CA TYR A 10 -1.59 3.08 13.35
C TYR A 10 -1.46 1.57 13.38
N GLY A 11 -0.25 1.10 13.10
CA GLY A 11 0.06 -0.32 12.99
C GLY A 11 0.93 -0.81 14.13
N GLN A 12 0.83 -2.12 14.37
CA GLN A 12 1.79 -2.85 15.20
C GLN A 12 2.49 -3.87 14.30
N TRP A 13 3.81 -3.90 14.36
CA TRP A 13 4.62 -4.84 13.58
C TRP A 13 5.67 -5.50 14.47
N LEU A 14 5.66 -6.83 14.49
CA LEU A 14 6.69 -7.62 15.15
C LEU A 14 7.71 -8.08 14.10
N PHE A 15 8.91 -7.51 14.14
CA PHE A 15 9.99 -7.97 13.28
C PHE A 15 10.45 -9.37 13.71
N ARG A 16 10.94 -10.15 12.75
CA ARG A 16 11.46 -11.50 13.03
C ARG A 16 12.61 -11.40 14.04
N GLY A 17 12.47 -12.08 15.17
CA GLY A 17 13.46 -12.09 16.26
C GLY A 17 13.36 -10.90 17.23
N ALA A 18 12.43 -9.97 17.03
CA ALA A 18 12.14 -8.94 18.02
C ALA A 18 11.39 -9.54 19.22
N LYS A 19 11.67 -9.01 20.42
CA LYS A 19 11.02 -9.45 21.67
C LYS A 19 9.61 -8.90 21.83
N GLU A 20 9.32 -7.74 21.24
CA GLU A 20 8.06 -7.02 21.38
C GLU A 20 7.64 -6.34 20.07
N PRO A 21 6.32 -6.15 19.84
CA PRO A 21 5.83 -5.45 18.66
C PRO A 21 6.20 -3.97 18.68
N ASN A 22 6.69 -3.46 17.56
CA ASN A 22 6.88 -2.03 17.37
C ASN A 22 5.56 -1.39 16.96
N ARG A 23 5.29 -0.20 17.51
CA ARG A 23 4.16 0.63 17.10
C ARG A 23 4.65 1.71 16.16
N LEU A 24 4.06 1.79 14.98
CA LEU A 24 4.51 2.70 13.93
C LEU A 24 3.32 3.44 13.32
N GLY A 25 3.42 4.77 13.30
CA GLY A 25 2.56 5.60 12.46
C GLY A 25 2.79 5.23 11.00
N THR A 26 1.72 4.86 10.30
CA THR A 26 1.75 4.37 8.93
C THR A 26 0.82 5.20 8.06
N LYS A 27 1.14 5.37 6.79
CA LYS A 27 0.21 5.92 5.80
C LYS A 27 -0.30 4.78 4.92
N VAL A 28 -1.60 4.76 4.66
CA VAL A 28 -2.25 3.82 3.74
C VAL A 28 -2.70 4.58 2.51
N LEU A 29 -2.26 4.13 1.33
CA LEU A 29 -2.70 4.63 0.05
C LEU A 29 -3.78 3.71 -0.51
N VAL A 30 -5.00 4.24 -0.66
CA VAL A 30 -6.12 3.52 -1.28
C VAL A 30 -6.28 4.04 -2.70
N ILE A 31 -6.21 3.13 -3.66
CA ILE A 31 -6.34 3.42 -5.09
C ILE A 31 -7.50 2.60 -5.65
N LEU A 32 -8.51 3.29 -6.19
CA LEU A 32 -9.55 2.65 -6.99
C LEU A 32 -9.14 2.69 -8.47
N HIS A 33 -9.09 1.53 -9.10
CA HIS A 33 -8.70 1.38 -10.50
C HIS A 33 -9.47 0.24 -11.18
N GLU A 34 -9.55 0.28 -12.50
CA GLU A 34 -10.08 -0.82 -13.31
C GLU A 34 -9.16 -2.05 -13.21
N ASP A 35 -9.72 -3.27 -13.18
CA ASP A 35 -8.94 -4.50 -13.06
C ASP A 35 -8.31 -4.93 -14.39
N THR A 36 -7.39 -4.11 -14.90
CA THR A 36 -6.63 -4.40 -16.13
C THR A 36 -5.15 -4.67 -15.82
N PRO A 37 -4.45 -5.44 -16.68
CA PRO A 37 -3.00 -5.65 -16.54
C PRO A 37 -2.21 -4.33 -16.48
N GLN A 38 -2.61 -3.35 -17.30
CA GLN A 38 -1.94 -2.05 -17.34
C GLN A 38 -2.04 -1.33 -15.98
N ARG A 39 -3.23 -1.28 -15.36
CA ARG A 39 -3.39 -0.62 -14.07
C ARG A 39 -2.65 -1.32 -12.94
N ARG A 40 -2.52 -2.64 -13.00
CA ARG A 40 -1.67 -3.39 -12.06
C ARG A 40 -0.20 -3.02 -12.21
N ASN A 41 0.28 -2.86 -13.43
CA ASN A 41 1.65 -2.42 -13.69
C ASN A 41 1.90 -0.99 -13.20
N ASP A 42 0.94 -0.09 -13.38
CA ASP A 42 1.04 1.29 -12.86
C ASP A 42 1.20 1.30 -11.32
N ILE A 43 0.47 0.44 -10.60
CA ILE A 43 0.58 0.31 -9.13
C ILE A 43 1.95 -0.24 -8.71
N GLU A 44 2.47 -1.23 -9.42
CA GLU A 44 3.82 -1.74 -9.16
C GLU A 44 4.90 -0.69 -9.44
N ALA A 45 4.73 0.16 -10.45
CA ALA A 45 5.63 1.28 -10.70
C ALA A 45 5.66 2.26 -9.50
N ILE A 46 4.50 2.57 -8.91
CA ILE A 46 4.41 3.40 -7.70
C ILE A 46 5.15 2.72 -6.53
N ARG A 47 4.94 1.41 -6.34
CA ARG A 47 5.60 0.65 -5.27
C ARG A 47 7.11 0.61 -5.44
N LEU A 48 7.60 0.45 -6.67
CA LEU A 48 9.03 0.50 -6.99
C LEU A 48 9.63 1.88 -6.73
N ALA A 49 8.97 2.94 -7.20
CA ALA A 49 9.40 4.31 -6.97
C ALA A 49 9.48 4.64 -5.47
N TRP A 50 8.51 4.19 -4.66
CA TRP A 50 8.55 4.35 -3.21
C TRP A 50 9.76 3.66 -2.58
N LYS A 51 10.02 2.39 -2.92
CA LYS A 51 11.19 1.65 -2.39
C LYS A 51 12.51 2.32 -2.76
N GLN A 52 12.63 2.81 -4.00
CA GLN A 52 13.81 3.54 -4.46
C GLN A 52 14.01 4.86 -3.68
N ALA A 53 12.94 5.61 -3.47
CA ALA A 53 13.00 6.90 -2.78
C ALA A 53 13.25 6.78 -1.27
N THR A 54 12.80 5.70 -0.62
CA THR A 54 12.84 5.55 0.85
C THR A 54 13.85 4.54 1.35
N GLY A 55 14.39 3.67 0.48
CA GLY A 55 15.22 2.54 0.89
C GLY A 55 14.45 1.40 1.57
N HIS A 56 13.11 1.46 1.62
CA HIS A 56 12.30 0.38 2.18
C HIS A 56 12.45 -0.90 1.33
N GLN A 57 12.61 -2.05 1.99
CA GLN A 57 12.75 -3.34 1.30
C GLN A 57 11.42 -3.89 0.77
N SER A 58 10.32 -3.51 1.41
CA SER A 58 8.98 -3.93 1.02
C SER A 58 7.95 -2.83 1.27
N VAL A 59 6.86 -2.91 0.51
CA VAL A 59 5.64 -2.13 0.73
C VAL A 59 4.51 -3.15 0.78
N LEU A 60 3.70 -3.14 1.82
CA LEU A 60 2.55 -4.06 1.91
C LEU A 60 1.56 -3.75 0.79
N TRP A 61 0.98 -4.78 0.19
CA TRP A 61 -0.10 -4.65 -0.80
C TRP A 61 -1.24 -5.58 -0.45
N SER A 62 -2.45 -5.04 -0.48
CA SER A 62 -3.69 -5.82 -0.48
C SER A 62 -4.51 -5.39 -1.69
N ARG A 63 -5.14 -6.36 -2.35
CA ARG A 63 -6.02 -6.14 -3.49
C ARG A 63 -7.34 -6.84 -3.25
N GLN A 64 -8.44 -6.12 -3.43
CA GLN A 64 -9.80 -6.63 -3.28
C GLN A 64 -10.66 -6.11 -4.43
N ALA A 65 -11.51 -6.96 -4.99
CA ALA A 65 -12.53 -6.53 -5.93
C ALA A 65 -13.62 -5.77 -5.16
N VAL A 66 -14.13 -4.69 -5.75
CA VAL A 66 -15.19 -3.86 -5.16
C VAL A 66 -16.21 -3.50 -6.23
N GLU A 67 -17.48 -3.53 -5.86
CA GLU A 67 -18.55 -2.97 -6.69
C GLU A 67 -18.68 -1.48 -6.38
N VAL A 68 -18.76 -0.65 -7.42
CA VAL A 68 -18.82 0.80 -7.29
C VAL A 68 -20.05 1.30 -8.04
N SER A 69 -20.87 2.10 -7.35
CA SER A 69 -21.98 2.86 -7.92
C SER A 69 -21.83 4.32 -7.52
N PHE A 70 -22.30 5.23 -8.37
CA PHE A 70 -22.32 6.67 -8.15
C PHE A 70 -23.75 7.17 -8.22
#